data_AF-A0A1U8MXM4-F1
#
_entry.id   AF-A0A1U8MXM4-F1
#
_cell.length_a   1.000
_cell.length_b   1.000
_cell.length_c   1.000
_cell.angle_alpha   90.00
_cell.angle_beta   90.00
_cell.angle_gamma   90.00
#
_symmetry.space_group_name_H-M   'P 1'
#
loop_
_entity.id
_entity.type
_entity.pdbx_description
1 polymer ?
#
loop_
_entity_poly.entity_id
_entity_poly.type
_entity_poly.pdbx_seq_one_letter_code
_entity_poly.pdbx_strand_id
1 'polypeptide(L)'
;MVSIKIAFNSTVELVLQDTNLQTVESHPFHLHGYNFFVVGTGIGNFDPAKDPAKFNLVDPPERNTVGVPTGGWTAIRFRADNPGVWFMHCHLELHTGWGLKTAFVVENGKGPDQSILPPPKDLPPC
;
A
#
# COMPACT_ATOMS: atom_id res chain seq x y z
N MET A 1 8.05 13.24 4.97
CA MET A 1 7.33 12.01 4.61
C MET A 1 7.41 11.07 5.82
N VAL A 2 6.29 10.51 6.27
CA VAL A 2 6.28 9.51 7.36
C VAL A 2 6.47 8.13 6.74
N SER A 3 7.36 7.31 7.31
CA SER A 3 7.58 5.93 6.91
C SER A 3 7.05 4.95 7.94
N ILE A 4 6.64 3.76 7.49
CA ILE A 4 6.09 2.69 8.30
C ILE A 4 7.05 1.50 8.23
N LYS A 5 7.59 1.07 9.37
CA LYS A 5 8.46 -0.12 9.45
C LYS A 5 7.61 -1.39 9.51
N ILE A 6 8.00 -2.40 8.73
CA ILE A 6 7.33 -3.69 8.67
C ILE A 6 8.39 -4.79 8.76
N ALA A 7 8.19 -5.75 9.66
CA ALA A 7 9.07 -6.90 9.77
C ALA A 7 8.96 -7.78 8.52
N PHE A 8 10.09 -8.32 8.07
CA PHE A 8 10.15 -9.24 6.94
C PHE A 8 9.11 -10.37 7.06
N ASN A 9 8.48 -10.71 5.94
CA ASN A 9 7.49 -11.78 5.80
C ASN A 9 6.17 -11.56 6.57
N SER A 10 5.92 -10.35 7.07
CA SER A 10 4.62 -9.98 7.65
C SER A 10 3.51 -10.08 6.61
N THR A 11 2.34 -10.60 7.00
CA THR A 11 1.12 -10.51 6.18
C THR A 11 0.40 -9.22 6.56
N VAL A 12 0.26 -8.31 5.59
CA VAL A 12 -0.25 -6.96 5.80
C VAL A 12 -1.64 -6.86 5.18
N GLU A 13 -2.59 -6.38 5.96
CA GLU A 13 -3.87 -5.86 5.46
C GLU A 13 -3.85 -4.34 5.61
N LEU A 14 -4.07 -3.64 4.50
CA LEU A 14 -4.17 -2.18 4.47
C LEU A 14 -5.56 -1.79 3.98
N VAL A 15 -6.28 -1.04 4.81
CA VAL A 15 -7.57 -0.43 4.43
C VAL A 15 -7.32 1.04 4.12
N LEU A 16 -7.51 1.39 2.85
CA LEU A 16 -7.47 2.77 2.37
C LEU A 16 -8.89 3.33 2.43
N GLN A 17 -9.07 4.45 3.13
CA GLN A 17 -10.36 5.12 3.32
C GLN A 17 -10.30 6.51 2.70
N ASP A 18 -11.18 6.78 1.74
CA ASP A 18 -11.42 8.14 1.26
C ASP A 18 -12.18 8.95 2.30
N THR A 19 -11.97 10.26 2.32
CA THR A 19 -12.57 11.19 3.27
C THR A 19 -13.29 12.33 2.55
N ASN A 20 -14.10 13.11 3.27
CA ASN A 20 -14.82 14.25 2.69
C ASN A 20 -14.08 15.59 2.82
N LEU A 21 -12.75 15.56 2.96
CA LEU A 21 -11.93 16.77 3.07
C LEU A 21 -11.83 17.48 1.72
N GLN A 22 -12.41 18.69 1.65
CA GLN A 22 -12.56 19.54 0.45
C GLN A 22 -13.54 18.98 -0.60
N THR A 23 -13.25 17.81 -1.16
CA THR A 23 -14.09 17.14 -2.18
C THR A 23 -13.96 15.63 -2.03
N VAL A 24 -15.04 14.91 -2.32
CA VAL A 24 -14.99 13.44 -2.38
C VAL A 24 -14.46 13.05 -3.76
N GLU A 25 -13.36 12.29 -3.83
CA GLU A 25 -12.70 11.94 -5.09
C GLU A 25 -12.23 10.47 -5.07
N SER A 26 -12.17 9.83 -6.24
CA SER A 26 -11.56 8.51 -6.34
C SER A 26 -10.04 8.65 -6.42
N HIS A 27 -9.31 7.99 -5.52
CA HIS A 27 -7.85 8.06 -5.47
C HIS A 27 -7.20 6.75 -5.94
N PRO A 28 -6.44 6.74 -7.05
CA PRO A 28 -5.68 5.56 -7.46
C PRO A 28 -4.42 5.43 -6.61
N PHE A 29 -4.33 4.45 -5.73
CA PHE A 29 -3.12 4.20 -4.93
C PHE A 29 -2.24 3.14 -5.56
N HIS A 30 -0.95 3.45 -5.68
CA HIS A 30 0.08 2.56 -6.21
C HIS A 30 1.13 2.24 -5.15
N LEU A 31 1.50 0.96 -5.05
CA LEU A 31 2.55 0.46 -4.17
C LEU A 31 3.73 -0.05 -5.00
N HIS A 32 4.91 0.53 -4.77
CA HIS A 32 6.16 0.08 -5.38
C HIS A 32 6.60 -1.25 -4.75
N GLY A 33 7.35 -2.06 -5.50
CA GLY A 33 7.97 -3.30 -4.99
C GLY A 33 7.03 -4.48 -4.75
N TYR A 34 5.71 -4.27 -4.89
CA TYR A 34 4.69 -5.28 -4.62
C TYR A 34 3.55 -5.21 -5.64
N ASN A 35 3.02 -6.39 -5.98
CA ASN A 35 1.60 -6.52 -6.24
C ASN A 35 0.89 -6.86 -4.92
N PHE A 36 -0.42 -6.62 -4.89
CA PHE A 36 -1.30 -6.91 -3.77
C PHE A 36 -2.65 -7.46 -4.27
N PHE A 37 -3.35 -8.18 -3.40
CA PHE A 37 -4.70 -8.67 -3.63
C PHE A 37 -5.72 -7.66 -3.13
N VAL A 38 -6.65 -7.24 -3.98
CA VAL A 38 -7.78 -6.40 -3.57
C VAL A 38 -8.87 -7.30 -3.02
N VAL A 39 -8.99 -7.37 -1.69
CA VAL A 39 -9.89 -8.33 -1.03
C VAL A 39 -11.28 -7.75 -0.77
N GLY A 40 -11.44 -6.43 -0.79
CA GLY A 40 -12.74 -5.80 -0.61
C GLY A 40 -12.74 -4.33 -0.97
N THR A 41 -13.91 -3.83 -1.36
CA THR A 41 -14.17 -2.42 -1.66
C THR A 41 -15.59 -2.10 -1.22
N GLY A 42 -15.82 -0.88 -0.74
CA GLY A 42 -17.15 -0.42 -0.32
C GLY A 42 -17.30 1.09 -0.40
N ILE A 43 -18.53 1.55 -0.23
CA ILE A 43 -18.88 2.97 -0.09
C ILE A 43 -19.17 3.28 1.38
N GLY A 44 -18.89 4.50 1.81
CA GLY A 44 -18.98 4.93 3.19
C GLY A 44 -17.72 4.61 3.99
N ASN A 45 -17.87 4.58 5.31
CA ASN A 45 -16.78 4.26 6.23
C ASN A 45 -16.65 2.74 6.37
N PHE A 46 -15.43 2.23 6.28
CA PHE A 46 -15.12 0.83 6.56
C PHE A 46 -15.55 0.44 7.98
N ASP A 47 -16.34 -0.63 8.11
CA ASP A 47 -16.71 -1.22 9.39
C ASP A 47 -15.86 -2.48 9.65
N PRO A 48 -14.84 -2.42 10.52
CA PRO A 48 -13.94 -3.54 10.77
C PRO A 48 -14.62 -4.76 11.38
N ALA A 49 -15.83 -4.61 11.94
CA ALA A 49 -16.60 -5.73 12.49
C ALA A 49 -17.48 -6.44 11.45
N LYS A 50 -17.77 -5.80 10.31
CA LYS A 50 -18.75 -6.31 9.33
C LYS A 50 -18.19 -6.52 7.94
N ASP A 51 -17.38 -5.59 7.44
CA ASP A 51 -16.92 -5.62 6.05
C ASP A 51 -15.92 -6.74 5.75
N PRO A 52 -15.02 -7.15 6.67
CA PRO A 52 -14.16 -8.32 6.42
C PRO A 52 -14.91 -9.61 6.10
N ALA A 53 -16.16 -9.77 6.58
CA ALA A 53 -16.99 -10.94 6.28
C ALA A 53 -17.41 -11.02 4.80
N LYS A 54 -17.28 -9.91 4.05
CA LYS A 54 -17.60 -9.82 2.63
C LYS A 54 -16.36 -9.91 1.73
N PHE A 55 -15.17 -10.08 2.30
CA PHE A 55 -13.95 -10.11 1.50
C PHE A 55 -13.93 -11.28 0.51
N ASN A 56 -13.48 -11.01 -0.70
CA ASN A 56 -13.11 -12.06 -1.64
C ASN A 56 -11.75 -12.65 -1.21
N LEU A 57 -11.79 -13.84 -0.62
CA LEU A 57 -10.62 -14.59 -0.17
C LEU A 57 -10.34 -15.83 -1.03
N VAL A 58 -11.04 -15.98 -2.16
CA VAL A 58 -10.92 -17.13 -3.06
C VAL A 58 -10.10 -16.75 -4.29
N ASP A 59 -10.51 -15.70 -4.99
CA ASP A 59 -9.90 -15.23 -6.24
C ASP A 59 -9.82 -13.70 -6.35
N PRO A 60 -9.31 -12.98 -5.33
CA PRO A 60 -9.18 -11.54 -5.40
C PRO A 60 -8.23 -11.13 -6.54
N PRO A 61 -8.52 -10.02 -7.25
CA PRO A 61 -7.64 -9.55 -8.29
C PRO A 61 -6.31 -9.08 -7.71
N GLU A 62 -5.21 -9.55 -8.30
CA GLU A 62 -3.86 -9.09 -8.02
C GLU A 62 -3.53 -7.85 -8.86
N ARG A 63 -3.09 -6.76 -8.23
CA ARG A 63 -2.79 -5.46 -8.85
C ARG A 63 -1.63 -4.77 -8.13
N ASN A 64 -0.99 -3.79 -8.78
CA ASN A 64 -0.06 -2.86 -8.11
C ASN A 64 -0.67 -1.47 -7.88
N THR A 65 -1.83 -1.20 -8.50
CA THR A 65 -2.57 0.06 -8.40
C THR A 65 -4.05 -0.24 -8.25
N VAL A 66 -4.72 0.44 -7.32
CA VAL A 66 -6.16 0.28 -7.11
C VAL A 66 -6.82 1.61 -6.80
N GLY A 67 -8.02 1.81 -7.32
CA GLY A 67 -8.86 2.95 -6.94
C GLY A 67 -9.46 2.74 -5.55
N VAL A 68 -9.35 3.76 -4.70
CA VAL A 68 -10.24 3.94 -3.55
C VAL A 68 -11.46 4.69 -4.08
N PRO A 69 -12.68 4.11 -3.99
CA PRO A 69 -13.87 4.77 -4.52
C PRO A 69 -14.13 6.10 -3.85
N THR A 70 -14.77 7.01 -4.59
CA THR A 70 -15.32 8.26 -4.08
C THR A 70 -16.19 8.01 -2.85
N GLY A 71 -15.73 8.47 -1.69
CA GLY A 71 -16.42 8.39 -0.40
C GLY A 71 -16.46 6.98 0.15
N GLY A 72 -15.53 6.13 -0.26
CA GLY A 72 -15.49 4.71 0.05
C GLY A 72 -14.15 4.24 0.59
N TRP A 73 -13.97 2.93 0.57
CA TRP A 73 -12.77 2.27 1.06
C TRP A 73 -12.39 1.09 0.17
N THR A 74 -11.10 0.76 0.19
CA THR A 74 -10.55 -0.44 -0.45
C THR A 74 -9.59 -1.12 0.52
N ALA A 75 -9.77 -2.42 0.73
CA ALA A 75 -8.91 -3.27 1.51
C ALA A 75 -7.99 -4.10 0.58
N ILE A 76 -6.68 -4.01 0.81
CA ILE A 76 -5.68 -4.78 0.08
C ILE A 76 -4.87 -5.66 1.04
N ARG A 77 -4.39 -6.80 0.54
CA ARG A 77 -3.46 -7.69 1.27
C ARG A 77 -2.22 -7.97 0.45
N PHE A 78 -1.07 -7.94 1.12
CA PHE A 78 0.21 -8.37 0.55
C PHE A 78 1.10 -9.00 1.62
N ARG A 79 2.11 -9.74 1.18
CA ARG A 79 3.16 -10.26 2.04
C ARG A 79 4.37 -9.33 1.90
N ALA A 80 4.90 -8.83 3.02
CA ALA A 80 6.06 -7.96 3.03
C ALA A 80 7.37 -8.78 2.96
N ASP A 81 7.57 -9.50 1.85
CA ASP A 81 8.70 -10.41 1.60
C ASP A 81 9.78 -9.83 0.66
N ASN A 82 9.70 -8.53 0.37
CA ASN A 82 10.69 -7.80 -0.41
C ASN A 82 11.35 -6.71 0.49
N PRO A 83 12.53 -6.97 1.09
CA PRO A 83 13.23 -6.01 1.94
C PRO A 83 13.62 -4.76 1.17
N GLY A 84 13.42 -3.58 1.76
CA GLY A 84 13.71 -2.32 1.08
C GLY A 84 12.85 -1.15 1.56
N VAL A 85 12.88 -0.06 0.79
CA VAL A 85 12.06 1.13 1.03
C VAL A 85 11.14 1.31 -0.17
N TRP A 86 9.84 1.13 0.06
CA TRP A 86 8.83 1.05 -0.99
C TRP A 86 7.84 2.18 -0.90
N PHE A 87 7.76 2.96 -1.97
CA PHE A 87 6.91 4.13 -2.03
C PHE A 87 5.44 3.73 -2.28
N MET A 88 4.53 4.28 -1.48
CA MET A 88 3.08 4.09 -1.62
C MET A 88 2.45 5.46 -1.78
N HIS A 89 1.74 5.70 -2.87
CA HIS A 89 1.25 7.05 -3.16
C HIS A 89 0.00 7.04 -4.04
N CYS A 90 -0.74 8.15 -3.99
CA CYS A 90 -1.79 8.40 -4.97
C CYS A 90 -1.15 8.70 -6.32
N HIS A 91 -1.51 7.96 -7.36
CA HIS A 91 -0.95 8.06 -8.71
C HIS A 91 -1.45 9.29 -9.50
N LEU A 92 -2.09 10.24 -8.82
CA LEU A 92 -2.30 11.60 -9.30
C LEU A 92 -1.12 12.44 -8.83
N GLU A 93 -0.29 12.89 -9.78
CA GLU A 93 0.98 13.58 -9.49
C GLU A 93 0.79 14.79 -8.58
N LEU A 94 -0.31 15.54 -8.79
CA LEU A 94 -0.67 16.68 -7.95
C LEU A 94 -0.82 16.27 -6.47
N HIS A 95 -1.52 15.17 -6.20
CA HIS A 95 -1.74 14.67 -4.83
C HIS A 95 -0.45 14.08 -4.24
N THR A 96 0.37 13.39 -5.05
CA THR A 96 1.71 12.96 -4.63
C THR A 96 2.59 14.16 -4.25
N GLY A 97 2.55 15.24 -5.03
CA GLY A 97 3.23 16.49 -4.75
C GLY A 97 2.77 17.14 -3.44
N TRP A 98 1.46 17.16 -3.21
CA TRP A 98 0.85 17.70 -1.98
C TRP A 98 1.08 16.85 -0.72
N GLY A 99 1.49 15.59 -0.89
CA GLY A 99 1.91 14.75 0.23
C GLY A 99 1.03 13.54 0.50
N LEU A 100 0.12 13.17 -0.40
CA LEU A 100 -0.70 11.95 -0.29
C LEU A 100 0.14 10.70 -0.63
N LYS A 101 1.11 10.43 0.24
CA LYS A 101 2.17 9.45 0.06
C LYS A 101 2.79 9.00 1.38
N THR A 102 3.31 7.78 1.41
CA THR A 102 4.11 7.21 2.50
C THR A 102 5.17 6.26 1.92
N ALA A 103 6.03 5.73 2.78
CA ALA A 103 6.97 4.69 2.40
C ALA A 103 6.92 3.54 3.41
N PHE A 104 6.86 2.31 2.92
CA PHE A 104 7.03 1.11 3.73
C PHE A 104 8.51 0.74 3.78
N VAL A 105 9.06 0.62 4.98
CA VAL A 105 10.42 0.13 5.21
C VAL A 105 10.30 -1.31 5.65
N VAL A 106 10.55 -2.23 4.73
CA VAL A 106 10.52 -3.67 5.00
C VAL A 106 11.91 -4.10 5.44
N GLU A 107 11.99 -4.56 6.68
CA GLU A 107 13.26 -4.94 7.31
C GLU A 107 13.85 -6.19 6.67
N ASN A 108 15.15 -6.42 6.88
CA ASN A 108 15.81 -7.64 6.44
C ASN A 108 15.26 -8.85 7.23
N GLY A 109 15.16 -9.99 6.55
CA GLY A 109 14.96 -11.30 7.15
C GLY A 109 16.25 -11.89 7.71
N LYS A 110 16.27 -13.22 7.85
CA LYS A 110 17.41 -13.95 8.46
C LYS A 110 18.51 -14.29 7.46
N GLY A 111 18.13 -14.51 6.20
CA GLY A 111 19.02 -14.96 5.14
C GLY A 111 19.63 -13.82 4.31
N PRO A 112 20.73 -14.07 3.59
CA PRO A 112 21.32 -13.11 2.66
C PRO A 112 20.38 -12.82 1.46
N ASP A 113 19.53 -13.77 1.09
CA ASP A 113 18.47 -13.66 0.09
C ASP A 113 17.25 -12.86 0.59
N GLN A 114 17.18 -12.63 1.90
CA GLN A 114 16.13 -11.87 2.57
C GLN A 114 16.66 -10.51 3.05
N SER A 115 17.77 -10.03 2.49
CA SER A 115 18.41 -8.78 2.90
C SER A 115 18.60 -7.86 1.71
N ILE A 116 18.55 -6.55 1.95
CA ILE A 116 18.86 -5.58 0.88
C ILE A 116 20.30 -5.75 0.38
N LEU A 117 20.50 -5.48 -0.90
CA LEU A 117 21.84 -5.35 -1.47
C LEU A 117 22.46 -4.01 -1.02
N PRO A 118 23.81 -3.94 -0.93
CA PRO A 118 24.48 -2.66 -0.72
C PRO A 118 24.18 -1.70 -1.89
N PRO A 119 24.15 -0.37 -1.64
CA PRO A 119 23.90 0.60 -2.69
C PRO A 119 24.96 0.53 -3.81
N PRO A 120 24.58 0.77 -5.08
CA PRO A 120 25.54 0.90 -6.18
C PRO A 120 26.58 2.01 -5.93
N LYS A 121 27.79 1.83 -6.45
CA LYS A 121 28.91 2.79 -6.26
C LYS A 121 28.68 4.14 -6.94
N ASP A 122 27.80 4.16 -7.93
CA ASP A 122 27.44 5.30 -8.77
C ASP A 122 26.09 5.91 -8.37
N LEU A 123 25.56 5.60 -7.18
CA LEU A 123 24.35 6.22 -6.66
C LEU A 123 24.53 7.76 -6.59
N PRO A 124 23.64 8.56 -7.20
CA PRO A 124 23.76 10.02 -7.19
C PRO A 124 23.80 10.60 -5.76
N PRO A 125 24.63 11.64 -5.52
CA PRO A 125 24.61 12.35 -4.24
C PRO A 125 23.27 13.07 -4.04
N CYS A 126 22.90 13.28 -2.78
CA CYS A 126 21.71 14.02 -2.38
C CYS A 126 21.83 15.52 -2.67
#